data_AF-A0A258QX89-F1
#
_entry.id   AF-A0A258QX89-F1
#
_cell.length_a   1.000
_cell.length_b   1.000
_cell.length_c   1.000
_cell.angle_alpha   90.00
_cell.angle_beta   90.00
_cell.angle_gamma   90.00
#
_symmetry.space_group_name_H-M   'P 1'
#
loop_
_entity.id
_entity.type
_entity.pdbx_description
1 polymer ?
#
loop_
_entity_poly.entity_id
_entity_poly.type
_entity_poly.pdbx_seq_one_letter_code
_entity_poly.pdbx_strand_id
1 'polypeptide(L)'
;MALRIRKEGRQWVQTLKVSTSNPLDRIEHNVVLGVGGNDAPQWDINLHDSHEAGKYLNKTFTKQQLHTLEFCFKTDIWRRKCIVNNRIGTVEFALDIGTISARHGAEFMISNVQELEIELKDGDSVAVLNHAKAFIKRFKAFIDTQSKAARGFLLARGLDFPPPTRAKPISLKSSVGSAEAKSQLLYSCLDQILSNQSILNTSPADYSEYLHQLRVGLRRLKVLLKYFSKQGIALNEESLNNFKIVFDALGQYRDSNYVSSVLNPILRSLEGPEIKLSSIENLPNPSHISQAILFQLLLVDVMLLEFASPDSQSVDIAGRIINQSSAPFKKLIFKLLGSTLCAL
;
A
#
# COMPACT_ATOMS: atom_id res chain seq x y z
N MET A 1 -1.52 1.39 16.26
CA MET A 1 -0.26 1.86 16.88
C MET A 1 0.72 0.69 16.94
N ALA A 2 2.03 0.95 17.03
CA ALA A 2 3.04 -0.10 17.15
C ALA A 2 4.26 0.40 17.94
N LEU A 3 4.73 -0.41 18.89
CA LEU A 3 6.01 -0.25 19.58
C LEU A 3 7.01 -1.24 18.96
N ARG A 4 8.25 -0.81 18.73
CA ARG A 4 9.34 -1.72 18.33
C ARG A 4 10.64 -1.36 19.04
N ILE A 5 11.46 -2.38 19.24
CA ILE A 5 12.87 -2.25 19.61
C ILE A 5 13.70 -2.67 18.40
N ARG A 6 14.58 -1.78 17.93
CA ARG A 6 15.38 -1.98 16.73
C ARG A 6 16.85 -1.79 17.05
N LYS A 7 17.69 -2.68 16.54
CA LYS A 7 19.15 -2.51 16.52
C LYS A 7 19.58 -1.87 15.20
N GLU A 8 20.24 -0.73 15.26
CA GLU A 8 20.85 -0.04 14.12
C GLU A 8 22.36 0.00 14.32
N GLY A 9 23.08 -0.85 13.59
CA GLY A 9 24.51 -1.07 13.83
C GLY A 9 24.73 -1.63 15.25
N ARG A 10 25.32 -0.82 16.13
CA ARG A 10 25.55 -1.18 17.54
C ARG A 10 24.54 -0.56 18.51
N GLN A 11 23.66 0.31 18.01
CA GLN A 11 22.77 1.11 18.84
C GLN A 11 21.36 0.52 18.87
N TRP A 12 20.75 0.50 20.04
CA TRP A 12 19.35 0.13 20.23
C TRP A 12 18.48 1.38 20.25
N VAL A 13 17.35 1.31 19.55
CA VAL A 13 16.36 2.38 19.45
C VAL A 13 14.97 1.81 19.69
N GLN A 14 14.25 2.44 20.61
CA GLN A 14 12.82 2.21 20.81
C GLN A 14 12.03 3.19 19.94
N THR A 15 11.12 2.68 19.14
CA THR A 15 10.24 3.50 18.31
C THR A 15 8.78 3.26 18.68
N LEU A 16 8.05 4.33 18.99
CA LEU A 16 6.59 4.32 19.05
C LEU A 16 6.03 4.97 17.79
N LYS A 17 5.18 4.23 17.06
CA LYS A 17 4.49 4.70 15.86
C LYS A 17 2.98 4.74 16.09
N VAL A 18 2.40 5.91 15.88
CA VAL A 18 0.97 6.15 16.07
C VAL A 18 0.36 6.64 14.76
N SER A 19 -0.76 6.01 14.38
CA SER A 19 -1.61 6.50 13.30
C SER A 19 -2.55 7.55 13.87
N THR A 20 -2.68 8.69 13.19
CA THR A 20 -3.61 9.74 13.60
C THR A 20 -4.98 9.53 12.94
N SER A 21 -5.92 10.46 13.17
CA SER A 21 -7.20 10.50 12.45
C SER A 21 -7.04 10.75 10.95
N ASN A 22 -5.94 11.39 10.53
CA ASN A 22 -5.56 11.44 9.12
C ASN A 22 -4.78 10.16 8.78
N PRO A 23 -5.31 9.30 7.88
CA PRO A 23 -4.63 8.04 7.52
C PRO A 23 -3.28 8.26 6.83
N LEU A 24 -3.01 9.48 6.33
CA LEU A 24 -1.74 9.87 5.71
C LEU A 24 -0.69 10.35 6.73
N ASP A 25 -1.12 10.72 7.93
CA ASP A 25 -0.23 11.23 8.97
C ASP A 25 0.10 10.14 9.99
N ARG A 26 1.40 9.91 10.15
CA ARG A 26 1.94 8.98 11.13
C ARG A 26 2.92 9.71 12.02
N ILE A 27 2.64 9.74 13.31
CA ILE A 27 3.55 10.28 14.32
C ILE A 27 4.51 9.17 14.71
N GLU A 28 5.80 9.47 14.72
CA GLU A 28 6.86 8.54 15.09
C GLU A 28 7.79 9.21 16.10
N HIS A 29 8.04 8.54 17.22
CA HIS A 29 9.01 8.98 18.22
C HIS A 29 10.08 7.90 18.40
N ASN A 30 11.35 8.28 18.25
CA ASN A 30 12.50 7.40 18.41
C ASN A 30 13.29 7.80 19.66
N VAL A 31 13.54 6.84 20.54
CA VAL A 31 14.35 7.01 21.76
C VAL A 31 15.53 6.06 21.71
N VAL A 32 16.74 6.58 21.91
CA VAL A 32 17.96 5.77 21.94
C VAL A 32 18.07 5.08 23.29
N LEU A 33 18.17 3.75 23.29
CA LEU A 33 18.34 2.93 24.51
C LEU A 33 19.81 2.67 24.85
N GLY A 34 20.74 3.04 23.98
CA GLY A 34 22.18 2.90 24.18
C GLY A 34 22.84 1.91 23.22
N VAL A 35 24.12 1.62 23.46
CA VAL A 35 24.93 0.67 22.68
C VAL A 35 24.96 -0.67 23.39
N GLY A 36 24.74 -1.77 22.67
CA GLY A 36 24.64 -3.09 23.31
C GLY A 36 24.91 -4.29 22.40
N GLY A 37 24.95 -5.46 23.03
CA GLY A 37 25.07 -6.78 22.40
C GLY A 37 23.85 -7.16 21.55
N ASN A 38 23.72 -8.44 21.22
CA ASN A 38 22.62 -8.92 20.35
C ASN A 38 21.28 -9.06 21.08
N ASP A 39 21.31 -9.12 22.41
CA ASP A 39 20.10 -9.16 23.21
C ASP A 39 19.44 -7.77 23.25
N ALA A 40 18.12 -7.76 23.05
CA ALA A 40 17.35 -6.53 23.11
C ALA A 40 17.36 -5.98 24.55
N PRO A 41 17.66 -4.68 24.74
CA PRO A 41 17.57 -4.08 26.06
C PRO A 41 16.12 -4.06 26.56
N GLN A 42 15.95 -3.86 27.86
CA GLN A 42 14.63 -3.64 28.45
C GLN A 42 13.99 -2.40 27.81
N TRP A 43 12.75 -2.55 27.38
CA TRP A 43 11.95 -1.46 26.83
C TRP A 43 11.18 -0.75 27.94
N ASP A 44 10.85 0.53 27.74
CA ASP A 44 10.02 1.30 28.66
C ASP A 44 9.10 2.23 27.88
N ILE A 45 7.79 1.96 27.91
CA ILE A 45 6.80 2.75 27.17
C ILE A 45 6.77 4.21 27.62
N ASN A 46 7.10 4.49 28.88
CA ASN A 46 7.02 5.83 29.46
C ASN A 46 8.08 6.78 28.88
N LEU A 47 9.11 6.26 28.19
CA LEU A 47 10.07 7.06 27.44
C LEU A 47 9.42 7.94 26.36
N HIS A 48 8.17 7.67 25.99
CA HIS A 48 7.43 8.46 25.03
C HIS A 48 6.44 9.48 25.64
N ASP A 49 6.29 9.54 26.97
CA ASP A 49 5.25 10.34 27.65
C ASP A 49 5.30 11.84 27.34
N SER A 50 6.51 12.40 27.18
CA SER A 50 6.71 13.81 26.85
C SER A 50 6.36 14.14 25.38
N HIS A 51 6.31 13.14 24.51
CA HIS A 51 6.07 13.30 23.08
C HIS A 51 4.59 13.13 22.73
N GLU A 52 4.14 13.76 21.66
CA GLU A 52 2.77 13.68 21.16
C GLU A 52 2.30 12.23 20.95
N ALA A 53 3.18 11.37 20.42
CA ALA A 53 2.93 9.93 20.27
C ALA A 53 2.53 9.25 21.60
N GLY A 54 3.21 9.57 22.71
CA GLY A 54 2.86 9.02 24.03
C GLY A 54 1.55 9.59 24.56
N LYS A 55 1.27 10.87 24.31
CA LYS A 55 -0.03 11.49 24.64
C LYS A 55 -1.19 10.79 23.92
N TYR A 56 -1.04 10.45 22.64
CA TYR A 56 -2.04 9.68 21.90
C TYR A 56 -2.21 8.25 22.44
N LEU A 57 -1.10 7.60 22.80
CA LEU A 57 -1.14 6.28 23.40
C LEU A 57 -1.94 6.28 24.71
N ASN A 58 -1.62 7.21 25.62
CA ASN A 58 -2.25 7.34 26.94
C ASN A 58 -3.73 7.76 26.86
N LYS A 59 -4.17 8.37 25.76
CA LYS A 59 -5.60 8.62 25.48
C LYS A 59 -6.35 7.37 24.98
N THR A 60 -5.63 6.44 24.36
CA THR A 60 -6.23 5.28 23.67
C THR A 60 -6.26 4.05 24.57
N PHE A 61 -5.24 3.88 25.41
CA PHE A 61 -5.06 2.71 26.26
C PHE A 61 -4.87 3.13 27.72
N THR A 62 -5.39 2.33 28.64
CA THR A 62 -5.11 2.49 30.07
C THR A 62 -3.72 1.97 30.40
N LYS A 63 -3.13 2.45 31.51
CA LYS A 63 -1.82 1.93 31.97
C LYS A 63 -1.85 0.42 32.20
N GLN A 64 -2.96 -0.13 32.70
CA GLN A 64 -3.11 -1.56 32.90
C GLN A 64 -3.00 -2.35 31.59
N GLN A 65 -3.59 -1.85 30.49
CA GLN A 65 -3.46 -2.47 29.17
C GLN A 65 -2.03 -2.36 28.61
N LEU A 66 -1.30 -1.31 28.94
CA LEU A 66 0.10 -1.17 28.53
C LEU A 66 1.03 -2.13 29.28
N HIS A 67 0.67 -2.53 30.51
CA HIS A 67 1.41 -3.55 31.27
C HIS A 67 1.22 -4.98 30.74
N THR A 68 0.22 -5.23 29.88
CA THR A 68 -0.01 -6.53 29.23
C THR A 68 0.63 -6.62 27.84
N LEU A 69 1.54 -5.70 27.49
CA LEU A 69 2.24 -5.74 26.21
C LEU A 69 3.23 -6.90 26.19
N GLU A 70 3.11 -7.71 25.14
CA GLU A 70 3.96 -8.87 24.91
C GLU A 70 4.65 -8.79 23.56
N PHE A 71 5.71 -9.57 23.42
CA PHE A 71 6.42 -9.70 22.16
C PHE A 71 5.54 -10.40 21.11
N CYS A 72 5.22 -9.71 20.01
CA CYS A 72 4.37 -10.28 18.95
C CYS A 72 5.17 -10.98 17.83
N PHE A 73 6.17 -10.30 17.27
CA PHE A 73 6.93 -10.81 16.12
C PHE A 73 8.31 -10.14 16.03
N LYS A 74 9.25 -10.80 15.35
CA LYS A 74 10.59 -10.29 15.01
C LYS A 74 10.63 -9.93 13.52
N THR A 75 11.38 -8.90 13.18
CA THR A 75 11.87 -8.69 11.80
C THR A 75 13.39 -8.75 11.81
N ASP A 76 13.97 -9.58 10.96
CA ASP A 76 15.42 -9.70 10.77
C ASP A 76 15.76 -9.34 9.32
N ILE A 77 16.27 -8.13 9.11
CA ILE A 77 16.30 -7.48 7.79
C ILE A 77 17.69 -6.92 7.51
N TRP A 78 18.26 -7.35 6.39
CA TRP A 78 19.37 -6.66 5.73
C TRP A 78 18.82 -5.52 4.90
N ARG A 79 19.23 -4.29 5.26
CA ARG A 79 18.79 -3.07 4.59
C ARG A 79 19.98 -2.41 3.88
N ARG A 80 19.86 -2.22 2.56
CA ARG A 80 20.78 -1.39 1.77
C ARG A 80 20.09 -0.08 1.40
N LYS A 81 20.75 1.04 1.66
CA LYS A 81 20.21 2.38 1.40
C LYS A 81 21.00 3.14 0.35
N CYS A 82 20.31 3.97 -0.43
CA CYS A 82 20.92 4.93 -1.33
C CYS A 82 20.09 6.21 -1.36
N ILE A 83 20.73 7.38 -1.31
CA ILE A 83 20.07 8.68 -1.48
C ILE A 83 20.28 9.13 -2.93
N VAL A 84 19.19 9.50 -3.59
CA VAL A 84 19.22 9.99 -4.97
C VAL A 84 18.58 11.37 -5.02
N ASN A 85 19.35 12.32 -5.54
CA ASN A 85 18.91 13.68 -5.79
C ASN A 85 18.47 13.83 -7.24
N ASN A 86 17.37 14.53 -7.47
CA ASN A 86 16.94 14.96 -8.80
C ASN A 86 16.46 16.42 -8.75
N ARG A 87 16.01 16.96 -9.88
CA ARG A 87 15.60 18.37 -10.00
C ARG A 87 14.39 18.76 -9.14
N ILE A 88 13.56 17.79 -8.76
CA ILE A 88 12.28 18.02 -8.07
C ILE A 88 12.27 17.50 -6.63
N GLY A 89 13.36 16.87 -6.15
CA GLY A 89 13.49 16.43 -4.77
C GLY A 89 14.60 15.41 -4.53
N THR A 90 14.67 14.98 -3.27
CA THR A 90 15.59 13.94 -2.80
C THR A 90 14.79 12.74 -2.32
N VAL A 91 15.13 11.55 -2.80
CA VAL A 91 14.51 10.29 -2.37
C VAL A 91 15.54 9.34 -1.76
N GLU A 92 15.16 8.62 -0.71
CA GLU A 92 15.90 7.47 -0.18
C GLU A 92 15.30 6.19 -0.77
N PHE A 93 16.15 5.39 -1.41
CA PHE A 93 15.88 4.00 -1.71
C PHE A 93 16.35 3.14 -0.55
N ALA A 94 15.50 2.25 -0.05
CA ALA A 94 15.86 1.23 0.94
C ALA A 94 15.43 -0.15 0.44
N LEU A 95 16.41 -0.96 0.06
CA LEU A 95 16.20 -2.36 -0.29
C LEU A 95 16.29 -3.20 0.98
N ASP A 96 15.21 -3.92 1.27
CA ASP A 96 15.08 -4.80 2.43
C ASP A 96 14.97 -6.25 2.01
N ILE A 97 15.87 -7.08 2.53
CA ILE A 97 15.88 -8.53 2.34
C ILE A 97 15.98 -9.21 3.70
N GLY A 98 15.12 -10.18 3.98
CA GLY A 98 15.17 -10.92 5.23
C GLY A 98 13.85 -11.60 5.56
N THR A 99 13.51 -11.66 6.86
CA THR A 99 12.34 -12.40 7.32
C THR A 99 11.56 -11.65 8.40
N ILE A 100 10.28 -11.98 8.49
CA ILE A 100 9.38 -11.68 9.60
C ILE A 100 9.06 -13.02 10.25
N SER A 101 9.22 -13.15 11.55
CA SER A 101 8.88 -14.38 12.28
C SER A 101 8.02 -14.09 13.48
N ALA A 102 7.09 -14.99 13.77
CA ALA A 102 6.20 -14.89 14.92
C ALA A 102 5.92 -16.28 15.49
N ARG A 103 5.46 -16.33 16.75
CA ARG A 103 4.93 -17.55 17.35
C ARG A 103 3.42 -17.46 17.43
N HIS A 104 2.74 -18.55 17.07
CA HIS A 104 1.31 -18.72 17.26
C HIS A 104 1.08 -20.03 18.00
N GLY A 105 0.79 -19.96 19.30
CA GLY A 105 0.81 -21.14 20.16
C GLY A 105 2.19 -21.81 20.16
N ALA A 106 2.24 -23.10 19.81
CA ALA A 106 3.50 -23.85 19.67
C ALA A 106 4.19 -23.65 18.31
N GLU A 107 3.51 -23.08 17.33
CA GLU A 107 4.01 -22.97 15.97
C GLU A 107 4.92 -21.75 15.79
N PHE A 108 5.98 -21.93 15.00
CA PHE A 108 6.88 -20.85 14.59
C PHE A 108 6.67 -20.56 13.11
N MET A 109 6.11 -19.38 12.81
CA MET A 109 5.75 -18.98 11.46
C MET A 109 6.76 -17.96 10.92
N ILE A 110 7.08 -18.06 9.62
CA ILE A 110 8.05 -17.19 8.95
C ILE A 110 7.45 -16.68 7.63
N SER A 111 7.66 -15.40 7.34
CA SER A 111 7.38 -14.78 6.04
C SER A 111 8.61 -14.06 5.52
N ASN A 112 8.93 -14.26 4.24
CA ASN A 112 10.06 -13.62 3.60
C ASN A 112 9.77 -12.14 3.28
N VAL A 113 10.84 -11.34 3.31
CA VAL A 113 10.85 -9.94 2.92
C VAL A 113 11.84 -9.77 1.78
N GLN A 114 11.35 -9.22 0.68
CA GLN A 114 12.15 -8.75 -0.44
C GLN A 114 11.40 -7.56 -1.05
N GLU A 115 11.73 -6.36 -0.57
CA GLU A 115 11.01 -5.15 -0.97
C GLU A 115 11.92 -3.94 -1.09
N LEU A 116 11.57 -3.05 -2.00
CA LEU A 116 12.20 -1.74 -2.17
C LEU A 116 11.26 -0.66 -1.66
N GLU A 117 11.70 0.09 -0.67
CA GLU A 117 11.03 1.31 -0.21
C GLU A 117 11.63 2.52 -0.94
N ILE A 118 10.78 3.37 -1.53
CA ILE A 118 11.15 4.68 -2.08
C ILE A 118 10.49 5.73 -1.19
N GLU A 119 11.29 6.52 -0.47
CA GLU A 119 10.81 7.50 0.50
C GLU A 119 11.30 8.91 0.16
N LEU A 120 10.40 9.87 0.15
CA LEU A 120 10.73 11.29 -0.04
C LEU A 120 11.45 11.82 1.20
N LYS A 121 12.63 12.42 1.01
CA LYS A 121 13.38 13.11 2.06
C LYS A 121 13.13 14.61 2.02
N ASP A 122 13.07 15.18 0.82
CA ASP A 122 12.81 16.60 0.57
C ASP A 122 12.27 16.81 -0.84
N GLY A 123 11.55 17.90 -1.08
CA GLY A 123 10.98 18.27 -2.39
C GLY A 123 9.58 17.73 -2.67
N ASP A 124 9.29 17.46 -3.93
CA ASP A 124 7.96 17.06 -4.43
C ASP A 124 7.78 15.53 -4.44
N SER A 125 6.65 15.06 -3.92
CA SER A 125 6.19 13.66 -4.01
C SER A 125 6.12 13.09 -5.43
N VAL A 126 5.99 13.92 -6.47
CA VAL A 126 6.11 13.51 -7.88
C VAL A 126 7.47 12.83 -8.14
N ALA A 127 8.53 13.17 -7.39
CA ALA A 127 9.83 12.49 -7.45
C ALA A 127 9.71 10.99 -7.17
N VAL A 128 8.94 10.62 -6.13
CA VAL A 128 8.73 9.22 -5.72
C VAL A 128 7.99 8.47 -6.83
N LEU A 129 6.95 9.07 -7.41
CA LEU A 129 6.12 8.46 -8.46
C LEU A 129 6.88 8.29 -9.79
N ASN A 130 7.75 9.23 -10.14
CA ASN A 130 8.61 9.09 -11.32
C ASN A 130 9.62 7.95 -11.18
N HIS A 131 10.24 7.83 -10.00
CA HIS A 131 11.12 6.69 -9.71
C HIS A 131 10.35 5.36 -9.69
N ALA A 132 9.13 5.35 -9.13
CA ALA A 132 8.24 4.19 -9.19
C ALA A 132 8.01 3.70 -10.63
N LYS A 133 7.66 4.60 -11.55
CA LYS A 133 7.47 4.24 -12.97
C LYS A 133 8.73 3.62 -13.58
N ALA A 134 9.91 4.19 -13.30
CA ALA A 134 11.17 3.66 -13.81
C ALA A 134 11.44 2.24 -13.29
N PHE A 135 11.19 1.98 -12.00
CA PHE A 135 11.35 0.66 -11.40
C PHE A 135 10.35 -0.37 -11.93
N ILE A 136 9.08 0.02 -12.10
CA ILE A 136 8.05 -0.85 -12.69
C ILE A 136 8.47 -1.27 -14.10
N LYS A 137 8.89 -0.31 -14.96
CA LYS A 137 9.32 -0.59 -16.33
C LYS A 137 10.56 -1.48 -16.39
N ARG A 138 11.57 -1.18 -15.59
CA ARG A 138 12.88 -1.85 -15.65
C ARG A 138 12.89 -3.23 -14.99
N PHE A 139 12.25 -3.35 -13.82
CA PHE A 139 12.37 -4.54 -12.97
C PHE A 139 11.05 -5.30 -12.81
N LYS A 140 10.00 -4.92 -13.54
CA LYS A 140 8.65 -5.49 -13.40
C LYS A 140 8.19 -5.45 -11.94
N ALA A 141 8.55 -4.37 -11.25
CA ALA A 141 8.18 -4.15 -9.87
C ALA A 141 6.68 -3.89 -9.76
N PHE A 142 6.07 -4.25 -8.64
CA PHE A 142 4.67 -3.96 -8.35
C PHE A 142 4.51 -3.37 -6.96
N ILE A 143 3.55 -2.46 -6.84
CA ILE A 143 3.26 -1.71 -5.61
C ILE A 143 2.65 -2.67 -4.59
N ASP A 144 3.14 -2.60 -3.35
CA ASP A 144 2.58 -3.29 -2.19
C ASP A 144 2.30 -2.29 -1.06
N THR A 145 1.16 -2.44 -0.41
CA THR A 145 0.73 -1.59 0.72
C THR A 145 0.86 -2.28 2.08
N GLN A 146 1.20 -3.57 2.10
CA GLN A 146 1.34 -4.36 3.31
C GLN A 146 2.67 -4.06 4.02
N SER A 147 2.60 -3.25 5.08
CA SER A 147 3.77 -3.02 5.93
C SER A 147 4.28 -4.32 6.58
N LYS A 148 5.58 -4.39 6.88
CA LYS A 148 6.17 -5.50 7.65
C LYS A 148 5.46 -5.74 8.98
N ALA A 149 5.00 -4.67 9.64
CA ALA A 149 4.26 -4.79 10.89
C ALA A 149 2.89 -5.43 10.69
N ALA A 150 2.15 -5.07 9.63
CA ALA A 150 0.88 -5.69 9.30
C ALA A 150 1.05 -7.19 9.04
N ARG A 151 2.06 -7.58 8.26
CA ARG A 151 2.41 -8.98 8.03
C ARG A 151 2.84 -9.71 9.31
N GLY A 152 3.62 -9.06 10.17
CA GLY A 152 4.00 -9.60 11.48
C GLY A 152 2.82 -9.87 12.41
N PHE A 153 1.84 -8.98 12.44
CA PHE A 153 0.61 -9.20 13.22
C PHE A 153 -0.27 -10.31 12.65
N LEU A 154 -0.32 -10.47 11.33
CA LEU A 154 -1.01 -11.59 10.70
C LEU A 154 -0.36 -12.93 11.08
N LEU A 155 0.97 -13.03 10.94
CA LEU A 155 1.75 -14.20 11.36
C LEU A 155 1.54 -14.54 12.84
N ALA A 156 1.62 -13.55 13.74
CA ALA A 156 1.41 -13.78 15.17
C ALA A 156 -0.01 -14.30 15.52
N ARG A 157 -0.98 -14.00 14.66
CA ARG A 157 -2.37 -14.45 14.80
C ARG A 157 -2.68 -15.74 14.05
N GLY A 158 -1.71 -16.35 13.38
CA GLY A 158 -1.96 -17.54 12.55
C GLY A 158 -2.84 -17.24 11.33
N LEU A 159 -2.81 -16.00 10.83
CA LEU A 159 -3.61 -15.56 9.68
C LEU A 159 -2.70 -15.35 8.48
N ASP A 160 -3.10 -15.87 7.31
CA ASP A 160 -2.36 -15.64 6.06
C ASP A 160 -2.59 -14.24 5.50
N PHE A 161 -3.85 -13.77 5.52
CA PHE A 161 -4.28 -12.53 4.86
C PHE A 161 -5.25 -11.71 5.73
N PRO A 162 -5.24 -10.38 5.60
CA PRO A 162 -6.27 -9.53 6.20
C PRO A 162 -7.58 -9.63 5.39
N PRO A 163 -8.74 -9.34 5.97
CA PRO A 163 -10.00 -9.38 5.23
C PRO A 163 -9.99 -8.42 4.01
N PRO A 164 -10.75 -8.74 2.94
CA PRO A 164 -10.88 -7.89 1.76
C PRO A 164 -11.28 -6.45 2.10
N THR A 165 -10.58 -5.48 1.54
CA THR A 165 -10.81 -4.07 1.84
C THR A 165 -12.03 -3.56 1.08
N ARG A 166 -13.04 -3.09 1.79
CA ARG A 166 -14.24 -2.48 1.22
C ARG A 166 -14.10 -0.96 1.14
N ALA A 167 -14.88 -0.34 0.25
CA ALA A 167 -15.01 1.11 0.21
C ALA A 167 -15.54 1.62 1.56
N LYS A 168 -14.86 2.63 2.12
CA LYS A 168 -15.31 3.33 3.33
C LYS A 168 -16.11 4.58 2.94
N PRO A 169 -17.14 4.97 3.71
CA PRO A 169 -17.79 6.26 3.53
C PRO A 169 -16.78 7.39 3.65
N ILE A 170 -16.88 8.37 2.75
CA ILE A 170 -16.10 9.60 2.81
C ILE A 170 -17.01 10.75 3.23
N SER A 171 -16.52 11.61 4.11
CA SER A 171 -17.22 12.84 4.50
C SER A 171 -16.47 14.02 3.90
N LEU A 172 -17.06 14.64 2.88
CA LEU A 172 -16.52 15.87 2.27
C LEU A 172 -16.88 17.13 3.07
N LYS A 173 -17.53 17.00 4.25
CA LYS A 173 -17.97 18.16 5.04
C LYS A 173 -16.81 19.01 5.56
N SER A 174 -15.64 18.39 5.75
CA SER A 174 -14.44 19.06 6.25
C SER A 174 -13.49 19.50 5.14
N SER A 175 -13.76 19.20 3.87
CA SER A 175 -12.84 19.56 2.79
C SER A 175 -12.90 21.05 2.50
N VAL A 176 -11.76 21.73 2.62
CA VAL A 176 -11.60 23.14 2.31
C VAL A 176 -11.34 23.30 0.82
N GLY A 177 -12.37 23.06 0.00
CA GLY A 177 -12.35 23.29 -1.45
C GLY A 177 -12.24 22.05 -2.34
N SER A 178 -12.26 22.28 -3.66
CA SER A 178 -12.32 21.23 -4.69
C SER A 178 -11.06 20.36 -4.75
N ALA A 179 -9.89 20.94 -4.48
CA ALA A 179 -8.62 20.21 -4.47
C ALA A 179 -8.59 19.14 -3.37
N GLU A 180 -8.93 19.49 -2.13
CA GLU A 180 -8.95 18.53 -1.02
C GLU A 180 -10.03 17.46 -1.22
N ALA A 181 -11.21 17.83 -1.72
CA ALA A 181 -12.25 16.88 -2.07
C ALA A 181 -11.79 15.87 -3.14
N LYS A 182 -11.08 16.36 -4.18
CA LYS A 182 -10.45 15.52 -5.22
C LYS A 182 -9.49 14.51 -4.60
N SER A 183 -8.60 14.97 -3.71
CA SER A 183 -7.62 14.14 -3.01
C SER A 183 -8.28 13.04 -2.19
N GLN A 184 -9.29 13.38 -1.39
CA GLN A 184 -10.01 12.42 -0.56
C GLN A 184 -10.75 11.37 -1.41
N LEU A 185 -11.37 11.79 -2.53
CA LEU A 185 -12.05 10.89 -3.47
C LEU A 185 -11.08 9.92 -4.15
N LEU A 186 -9.94 10.43 -4.66
CA LEU A 186 -8.89 9.62 -5.28
C LEU A 186 -8.31 8.63 -4.28
N TYR A 187 -7.92 9.10 -3.10
CA TYR A 187 -7.38 8.25 -2.04
C TYR A 187 -8.35 7.15 -1.65
N SER A 188 -9.65 7.45 -1.50
CA SER A 188 -10.67 6.44 -1.18
C SER A 188 -10.83 5.34 -2.24
N CYS A 189 -10.62 5.67 -3.52
CA CYS A 189 -10.61 4.67 -4.58
C CYS A 189 -9.31 3.86 -4.57
N LEU A 190 -8.17 4.56 -4.46
CA LEU A 190 -6.85 3.94 -4.45
C LEU A 190 -6.63 3.04 -3.23
N ASP A 191 -7.07 3.41 -2.03
CA ASP A 191 -6.96 2.59 -0.82
C ASP A 191 -7.63 1.21 -1.03
N GLN A 192 -8.85 1.21 -1.57
CA GLN A 192 -9.55 -0.03 -1.90
C GLN A 192 -8.83 -0.84 -3.00
N ILE A 193 -8.36 -0.18 -4.06
CA ILE A 193 -7.69 -0.85 -5.18
C ILE A 193 -6.36 -1.45 -4.71
N LEU A 194 -5.48 -0.63 -4.13
CA LEU A 194 -4.13 -0.98 -3.71
C LEU A 194 -4.12 -2.04 -2.60
N SER A 195 -5.02 -1.96 -1.63
CA SER A 195 -5.09 -2.95 -0.55
C SER A 195 -5.46 -4.32 -1.09
N ASN A 196 -6.50 -4.41 -1.93
CA ASN A 196 -6.91 -5.69 -2.49
C ASN A 196 -5.92 -6.26 -3.52
N GLN A 197 -5.31 -5.42 -4.38
CA GLN A 197 -4.28 -5.93 -5.29
C GLN A 197 -3.04 -6.43 -4.55
N SER A 198 -2.66 -5.82 -3.41
CA SER A 198 -1.50 -6.25 -2.63
C SER A 198 -1.69 -7.67 -2.09
N ILE A 199 -2.93 -8.05 -1.75
CA ILE A 199 -3.26 -9.43 -1.37
C ILE A 199 -3.34 -10.32 -2.60
N LEU A 200 -3.99 -9.90 -3.70
CA LEU A 200 -4.03 -10.70 -4.93
C LEU A 200 -2.63 -11.02 -5.48
N ASN A 201 -1.67 -10.11 -5.33
CA ASN A 201 -0.29 -10.30 -5.72
C ASN A 201 0.41 -11.45 -4.97
N THR A 202 -0.13 -11.94 -3.85
CA THR A 202 0.39 -13.12 -3.14
C THR A 202 -0.28 -14.42 -3.58
N SER A 203 -1.17 -14.37 -4.57
CA SER A 203 -1.93 -15.53 -5.10
C SER A 203 -2.65 -16.32 -3.99
N PRO A 204 -3.54 -15.68 -3.20
CA PRO A 204 -4.30 -16.37 -2.16
C PRO A 204 -5.22 -17.44 -2.77
N ALA A 205 -5.46 -18.52 -2.05
CA ALA A 205 -6.41 -19.56 -2.49
C ALA A 205 -7.82 -18.97 -2.70
N ASP A 206 -8.31 -18.21 -1.71
CA ASP A 206 -9.62 -17.56 -1.73
C ASP A 206 -9.54 -16.13 -2.31
N TYR A 207 -9.10 -16.00 -3.55
CA TYR A 207 -8.89 -14.70 -4.20
C TYR A 207 -10.19 -13.98 -4.62
N SER A 208 -11.34 -14.66 -4.64
CA SER A 208 -12.57 -14.20 -5.30
C SER A 208 -13.11 -12.88 -4.74
N GLU A 209 -13.15 -12.72 -3.43
CA GLU A 209 -13.66 -11.50 -2.79
C GLU A 209 -12.66 -10.34 -2.89
N TYR A 210 -11.34 -10.60 -2.84
CA TYR A 210 -10.34 -9.56 -3.11
C TYR A 210 -10.44 -9.06 -4.55
N LEU A 211 -10.62 -9.97 -5.53
CA LEU A 211 -10.86 -9.62 -6.92
C LEU A 211 -12.16 -8.82 -7.09
N HIS A 212 -13.23 -9.22 -6.40
CA HIS A 212 -14.48 -8.47 -6.40
C HIS A 212 -14.30 -7.04 -5.87
N GLN A 213 -13.66 -6.87 -4.70
CA GLN A 213 -13.44 -5.56 -4.10
C GLN A 213 -12.48 -4.69 -4.91
N LEU A 214 -11.44 -5.28 -5.52
CA LEU A 214 -10.58 -4.59 -6.49
C LEU A 214 -11.40 -4.01 -7.65
N ARG A 215 -12.29 -4.82 -8.25
CA ARG A 215 -13.17 -4.38 -9.35
C ARG A 215 -14.16 -3.31 -8.92
N VAL A 216 -14.70 -3.41 -7.70
CA VAL A 216 -15.56 -2.36 -7.14
C VAL A 216 -14.78 -1.04 -7.06
N GLY A 217 -13.54 -1.07 -6.55
CA GLY A 217 -12.65 0.09 -6.52
C GLY A 217 -12.39 0.68 -7.90
N LEU A 218 -12.05 -0.16 -8.89
CA LEU A 218 -11.84 0.29 -10.28
C LEU A 218 -13.10 0.90 -10.89
N ARG A 219 -14.29 0.33 -10.63
CA ARG A 219 -15.55 0.89 -11.12
C ARG A 219 -15.84 2.26 -10.50
N ARG A 220 -15.55 2.46 -9.22
CA ARG A 220 -15.65 3.77 -8.55
C ARG A 220 -14.69 4.77 -9.18
N LEU A 221 -13.44 4.36 -9.41
CA LEU A 221 -12.44 5.17 -10.09
C LEU A 221 -12.88 5.55 -11.50
N LYS A 222 -13.46 4.63 -12.28
CA LYS A 222 -13.99 4.92 -13.64
C LYS A 222 -15.03 6.05 -13.62
N VAL A 223 -15.94 6.03 -12.66
CA VAL A 223 -16.95 7.09 -12.49
C VAL A 223 -16.28 8.40 -12.11
N LEU A 224 -15.32 8.36 -11.19
CA LEU A 224 -14.57 9.54 -10.75
C LEU A 224 -13.78 10.18 -11.90
N LEU A 225 -13.09 9.37 -12.72
CA LEU A 225 -12.36 9.84 -13.91
C LEU A 225 -13.28 10.51 -14.93
N LYS A 226 -14.50 10.00 -15.13
CA LYS A 226 -15.51 10.63 -15.99
C LYS A 226 -15.98 11.98 -15.45
N TYR A 227 -15.99 12.15 -14.13
CA TYR A 227 -16.31 13.43 -13.50
C TYR A 227 -15.14 14.42 -13.62
N PHE A 228 -13.92 13.96 -13.37
CA PHE A 228 -12.70 14.77 -13.49
C PHE A 228 -12.43 15.23 -14.91
N SER A 229 -12.72 14.41 -15.92
CA SER A 229 -12.53 14.82 -17.33
C SER A 229 -13.36 16.03 -17.71
N LYS A 230 -14.57 16.19 -17.12
CA LYS A 230 -15.40 17.40 -17.29
C LYS A 230 -14.80 18.65 -16.68
N GLN A 231 -13.82 18.50 -15.78
CA GLN A 231 -13.10 19.59 -15.13
C GLN A 231 -11.69 19.78 -15.72
N GLY A 232 -11.39 19.17 -16.88
CA GLY A 232 -10.08 19.27 -17.51
C GLY A 232 -8.99 18.40 -16.87
N ILE A 233 -9.33 17.53 -15.91
CA ILE A 233 -8.40 16.59 -15.29
C ILE A 233 -8.60 15.21 -15.91
N ALA A 234 -7.66 14.76 -16.71
CA ALA A 234 -7.76 13.48 -17.40
C ALA A 234 -6.44 12.70 -17.37
N LEU A 235 -6.57 11.38 -17.41
CA LEU A 235 -5.47 10.50 -17.77
C LEU A 235 -5.15 10.68 -19.27
N ASN A 236 -3.91 10.39 -19.67
CA ASN A 236 -3.55 10.34 -21.08
C ASN A 236 -4.24 9.14 -21.78
N GLU A 237 -4.22 9.14 -23.11
CA GLU A 237 -4.88 8.09 -23.92
C GLU A 237 -4.34 6.69 -23.64
N GLU A 238 -3.02 6.55 -23.45
CA GLU A 238 -2.37 5.29 -23.12
C GLU A 238 -2.91 4.72 -21.80
N SER A 239 -2.97 5.53 -20.74
CA SER A 239 -3.50 5.14 -19.43
C SER A 239 -5.00 4.82 -19.49
N LEU A 240 -5.80 5.53 -20.30
CA LEU A 240 -7.21 5.20 -20.50
C LEU A 240 -7.39 3.85 -21.22
N ASN A 241 -6.57 3.58 -22.23
CA ASN A 241 -6.57 2.29 -22.91
C ASN A 241 -6.13 1.17 -21.95
N ASN A 242 -5.07 1.41 -21.17
CA ASN A 242 -4.59 0.48 -20.13
C ASN A 242 -5.68 0.19 -19.10
N PHE A 243 -6.44 1.21 -18.67
CA PHE A 243 -7.58 1.04 -17.78
C PHE A 243 -8.62 0.10 -18.40
N LYS A 244 -8.99 0.30 -19.67
CA LYS A 244 -9.97 -0.55 -20.37
C LYS A 244 -9.50 -2.01 -20.42
N ILE A 245 -8.26 -2.24 -20.86
CA ILE A 245 -7.66 -3.58 -20.97
C ILE A 245 -7.72 -4.31 -19.62
N VAL A 246 -7.27 -3.66 -18.54
CA VAL A 246 -7.26 -4.29 -17.21
C VAL A 246 -8.68 -4.52 -16.69
N PHE A 247 -9.57 -3.54 -16.85
CA PHE A 247 -10.93 -3.63 -16.35
C PHE A 247 -11.71 -4.77 -17.01
N ASP A 248 -11.53 -4.95 -18.32
CA ASP A 248 -12.16 -6.01 -19.10
C ASP A 248 -11.56 -7.38 -18.74
N ALA A 249 -10.23 -7.49 -18.64
CA ALA A 249 -9.55 -8.73 -18.27
C ALA A 249 -9.93 -9.23 -16.86
N LEU A 250 -9.94 -8.35 -15.86
CA LEU A 250 -10.42 -8.69 -14.51
C LEU A 250 -11.92 -9.06 -14.52
N GLY A 251 -12.69 -8.57 -15.50
CA GLY A 251 -14.12 -8.80 -15.61
C GLY A 251 -14.45 -10.18 -16.10
N GLN A 252 -13.84 -10.57 -17.21
CA GLN A 252 -13.92 -11.93 -17.73
C GLN A 252 -13.57 -12.95 -16.64
N TYR A 253 -12.53 -12.66 -15.85
CA TYR A 253 -12.13 -13.49 -14.72
C TYR A 253 -13.18 -13.59 -13.62
N ARG A 254 -13.74 -12.44 -13.21
CA ARG A 254 -14.74 -12.40 -12.14
C ARG A 254 -16.02 -13.11 -12.54
N ASP A 255 -16.46 -12.90 -13.78
CA ASP A 255 -17.68 -13.48 -14.34
C ASP A 255 -17.51 -14.99 -14.48
N SER A 256 -16.36 -15.44 -15.01
CA SER A 256 -15.97 -16.84 -15.03
C SER A 256 -16.01 -17.50 -13.64
N ASN A 257 -15.31 -16.90 -12.68
CA ASN A 257 -15.25 -17.42 -11.32
C ASN A 257 -16.65 -17.47 -10.67
N TYR A 258 -17.49 -16.45 -10.90
CA TYR A 258 -18.85 -16.45 -10.37
C TYR A 258 -19.71 -17.56 -10.98
N VAL A 259 -19.64 -17.74 -12.30
CA VAL A 259 -20.39 -18.80 -12.98
C VAL A 259 -19.94 -20.17 -12.49
N SER A 260 -18.64 -20.44 -12.40
CA SER A 260 -18.13 -21.76 -12.01
C SER A 260 -18.31 -22.08 -10.52
N SER A 261 -18.10 -21.11 -9.63
CA SER A 261 -18.10 -21.35 -8.18
C SER A 261 -19.42 -21.07 -7.46
N VAL A 262 -20.32 -20.29 -8.06
CA VAL A 262 -21.61 -19.92 -7.44
C VAL A 262 -22.77 -20.38 -8.31
N LEU A 263 -22.83 -19.94 -9.56
CA LEU A 263 -24.02 -20.15 -10.40
C LEU A 263 -24.22 -21.62 -10.79
N ASN A 264 -23.18 -22.27 -11.32
CA ASN A 264 -23.26 -23.66 -11.79
C ASN A 264 -23.56 -24.65 -10.66
N PRO A 265 -22.97 -24.53 -9.44
CA PRO A 265 -23.38 -25.35 -8.30
C PRO A 265 -24.86 -25.21 -7.95
N ILE A 266 -25.39 -23.98 -7.93
CA ILE A 266 -26.81 -23.73 -7.67
C ILE A 266 -27.68 -24.33 -8.78
N LEU A 267 -27.33 -24.11 -10.05
CA LEU A 267 -28.09 -24.65 -11.19
C LEU A 267 -28.14 -26.17 -11.16
N ARG A 268 -27.01 -26.83 -10.94
CA ARG A 268 -26.94 -28.30 -10.83
C ARG A 268 -27.76 -28.83 -9.65
N SER A 269 -27.80 -28.12 -8.53
CA SER A 269 -28.63 -28.50 -7.37
C SER A 269 -30.14 -28.42 -7.65
N LEU A 270 -30.53 -27.64 -8.68
CA LEU A 270 -31.89 -27.48 -9.16
C LEU A 270 -32.15 -28.26 -10.47
N GLU A 271 -31.28 -29.22 -10.82
CA GLU A 271 -31.34 -30.00 -12.08
C GLU A 271 -31.32 -29.14 -13.36
N GLY A 272 -30.84 -27.90 -13.25
CA GLY A 272 -30.71 -26.98 -14.37
C GLY A 272 -29.45 -27.24 -15.23
N PRO A 273 -29.44 -26.75 -16.48
CA PRO A 273 -28.28 -26.90 -17.37
C PRO A 273 -27.09 -26.07 -16.90
N GLU A 274 -25.88 -26.56 -17.15
CA GLU A 274 -24.64 -25.84 -16.86
C GLU A 274 -24.43 -24.67 -17.83
N ILE A 275 -24.02 -23.51 -17.29
CA ILE A 275 -23.57 -22.38 -18.12
C ILE A 275 -22.07 -22.55 -18.39
N LYS A 276 -21.72 -22.64 -19.68
CA LYS A 276 -20.33 -22.61 -20.16
C LYS A 276 -20.07 -21.26 -20.82
N LEU A 277 -19.28 -20.42 -20.15
CA LEU A 277 -18.74 -19.21 -20.77
C LEU A 277 -17.63 -19.63 -21.74
N SER A 278 -17.74 -19.25 -23.01
CA SER A 278 -16.71 -19.49 -24.01
C SER A 278 -15.43 -18.71 -23.68
N SER A 279 -14.25 -19.34 -23.86
CA SER A 279 -12.90 -18.74 -23.83
C SER A 279 -12.24 -18.40 -22.47
N ILE A 280 -12.20 -19.34 -21.52
CA ILE A 280 -11.50 -19.13 -20.23
C ILE A 280 -10.24 -19.98 -20.04
N GLU A 281 -10.00 -21.02 -20.86
CA GLU A 281 -8.93 -22.01 -20.65
C GLU A 281 -7.51 -21.41 -20.51
N ASN A 282 -7.28 -20.16 -20.95
CA ASN A 282 -5.98 -19.49 -20.89
C ASN A 282 -5.97 -18.13 -20.18
N LEU A 283 -7.02 -17.78 -19.44
CA LEU A 283 -7.00 -16.51 -18.72
C LEU A 283 -5.88 -16.56 -17.64
N PRO A 284 -4.98 -15.57 -17.52
CA PRO A 284 -3.85 -15.61 -16.58
C PRO A 284 -4.30 -15.28 -15.15
N ASN A 285 -3.88 -16.04 -14.13
CA ASN A 285 -4.28 -15.83 -12.71
C ASN A 285 -4.44 -14.33 -12.38
N PRO A 286 -5.49 -13.87 -11.67
CA PRO A 286 -5.70 -12.46 -11.37
C PRO A 286 -4.47 -11.74 -10.80
N SER A 287 -3.59 -12.48 -10.10
CA SER A 287 -2.29 -11.99 -9.62
C SER A 287 -1.35 -11.53 -10.75
N HIS A 288 -1.35 -12.19 -11.91
CA HIS A 288 -0.57 -11.79 -13.08
C HIS A 288 -1.11 -10.50 -13.69
N ILE A 289 -2.43 -10.32 -13.72
CA ILE A 289 -3.06 -9.08 -14.19
C ILE A 289 -2.69 -7.94 -13.23
N SER A 290 -2.75 -8.19 -11.92
CA SER A 290 -2.40 -7.18 -10.93
C SER A 290 -0.90 -6.88 -10.90
N GLN A 291 -0.01 -7.82 -11.18
CA GLN A 291 1.44 -7.59 -11.25
C GLN A 291 1.91 -7.02 -12.60
N ALA A 292 1.04 -6.99 -13.62
CA ALA A 292 1.41 -6.55 -14.95
C ALA A 292 1.92 -5.10 -14.96
N ILE A 293 3.01 -4.85 -15.70
CA ILE A 293 3.60 -3.51 -15.90
C ILE A 293 2.52 -2.49 -16.26
N LEU A 294 1.63 -2.86 -17.19
CA LEU A 294 0.55 -2.01 -17.67
C LEU A 294 -0.38 -1.55 -16.53
N PHE A 295 -0.79 -2.46 -15.63
CA PHE A 295 -1.65 -2.09 -14.51
C PHE A 295 -0.89 -1.27 -13.46
N GLN A 296 0.36 -1.64 -13.17
CA GLN A 296 1.19 -0.89 -12.21
C GLN A 296 1.48 0.54 -12.69
N LEU A 297 1.72 0.75 -13.99
CA LEU A 297 1.88 2.09 -14.56
C LEU A 297 0.57 2.89 -14.49
N LEU A 298 -0.57 2.28 -14.80
CA LEU A 298 -1.88 2.91 -14.64
C LEU A 298 -2.10 3.39 -13.19
N LEU A 299 -1.76 2.58 -12.20
CA LEU A 299 -1.89 2.96 -10.79
C LEU A 299 -1.06 4.20 -10.46
N VAL A 300 0.18 4.28 -10.95
CA VAL A 300 1.03 5.46 -10.75
C VAL A 300 0.47 6.68 -11.50
N ASP A 301 -0.06 6.52 -12.70
CA ASP A 301 -0.71 7.61 -13.44
C ASP A 301 -1.93 8.16 -12.70
N VAL A 302 -2.74 7.27 -12.09
CA VAL A 302 -3.88 7.67 -11.26
C VAL A 302 -3.41 8.41 -10.00
N MET A 303 -2.32 7.95 -9.36
CA MET A 303 -1.71 8.68 -8.24
C MET A 303 -1.21 10.08 -8.64
N LEU A 304 -0.72 10.24 -9.87
CA LEU A 304 -0.25 11.53 -10.39
C LEU A 304 -1.37 12.54 -10.66
N LEU A 305 -2.63 12.10 -10.84
CA LEU A 305 -3.79 13.00 -10.98
C LEU A 305 -4.01 13.89 -9.75
N GLU A 306 -3.47 13.49 -8.61
CA GLU A 306 -3.45 14.31 -7.39
C GLU A 306 -2.82 15.68 -7.65
N PHE A 307 -1.77 15.72 -8.46
CA PHE A 307 -1.00 16.93 -8.78
C PHE A 307 -1.53 17.67 -10.03
N ALA A 308 -2.53 17.12 -10.71
CA ALA A 308 -3.14 17.77 -11.87
C ALA A 308 -4.06 18.93 -11.43
N SER A 309 -3.89 20.10 -12.04
CA SER A 309 -4.72 21.29 -11.85
C SER A 309 -5.54 21.58 -13.11
N PRO A 310 -6.81 22.01 -12.98
CA PRO A 310 -7.62 22.49 -14.12
C PRO A 310 -6.95 23.67 -14.85
N ASP A 311 -6.28 24.54 -14.10
CA ASP A 311 -5.65 25.78 -14.58
C ASP A 311 -4.22 25.56 -15.10
N SER A 312 -4.02 24.58 -15.98
CA SER A 312 -2.77 24.47 -16.75
C SER A 312 -2.79 25.37 -17.98
N GLN A 313 -3.12 26.65 -17.81
CA GLN A 313 -2.59 27.68 -18.71
C GLN A 313 -1.22 28.10 -18.16
N SER A 314 -0.21 27.98 -19.00
CA SER A 314 1.16 28.40 -18.73
C SER A 314 1.19 29.84 -18.23
N VAL A 315 1.47 30.02 -16.94
CA VAL A 315 1.82 31.29 -16.35
C VAL A 315 3.25 31.15 -15.83
N ASP A 316 4.19 31.64 -16.63
CA ASP A 316 5.56 31.88 -16.18
C ASP A 316 5.54 33.10 -15.25
N ILE A 317 5.43 32.87 -13.95
CA ILE A 317 5.63 33.90 -12.93
C ILE A 317 6.49 33.31 -11.82
N ALA A 318 7.75 33.76 -11.83
CA ALA A 318 8.65 33.94 -10.69
C ALA A 318 8.34 33.11 -9.42
N GLY A 319 8.98 31.94 -9.34
CA GLY A 319 9.59 31.46 -8.10
C GLY A 319 8.67 31.11 -6.93
N ARG A 320 8.49 29.80 -6.73
CA ARG A 320 7.97 29.12 -5.52
C ARG A 320 6.47 29.29 -5.26
N ILE A 321 5.69 28.33 -5.78
CA ILE A 321 4.46 27.88 -5.14
C ILE A 321 4.81 26.60 -4.36
N ILE A 322 5.00 26.73 -3.05
CA ILE A 322 5.05 25.58 -2.14
C ILE A 322 3.60 25.28 -1.76
N ASN A 323 2.93 24.42 -2.53
CA ASN A 323 1.72 23.78 -2.03
C ASN A 323 2.17 22.69 -1.05
N GLN A 324 2.16 22.99 0.24
CA GLN A 324 2.15 21.97 1.30
C GLN A 324 0.80 21.24 1.27
N SER A 325 0.51 20.55 0.16
CA SER A 325 -0.44 19.45 0.16
C SER A 325 0.18 18.34 1.01
N SER A 326 -0.59 17.83 1.98
CA SER A 326 -0.28 16.58 2.68
C SER A 326 -0.33 15.44 1.66
N ALA A 327 0.69 15.35 0.80
CA ALA A 327 0.67 14.46 -0.34
C ALA A 327 0.62 13.00 0.15
N PRO A 328 -0.35 12.19 -0.30
CA PRO A 328 -0.57 10.84 0.21
C PRO A 328 0.58 9.85 -0.07
N PHE A 329 1.50 10.17 -1.00
CA PHE A 329 2.50 9.23 -1.52
C PHE A 329 3.94 9.64 -1.21
N LYS A 330 4.23 10.06 0.03
CA LYS A 330 5.61 10.31 0.49
C LYS A 330 6.48 9.05 0.52
N LYS A 331 5.87 7.87 0.49
CA LYS A 331 6.54 6.57 0.54
C LYS A 331 5.79 5.55 -0.30
N LEU A 332 6.52 4.81 -1.13
CA LEU A 332 6.01 3.65 -1.86
C LEU A 332 6.87 2.42 -1.58
N ILE A 333 6.22 1.26 -1.51
CA ILE A 333 6.88 -0.03 -1.31
C ILE A 333 6.62 -0.87 -2.56
N PHE A 334 7.68 -1.48 -3.06
CA PHE A 334 7.65 -2.34 -4.23
C PHE A 334 8.10 -3.74 -3.88
N LYS A 335 7.45 -4.73 -4.47
CA LYS A 335 7.98 -6.09 -4.61
C LYS A 335 8.46 -6.31 -6.04
N LEU A 336 9.38 -7.24 -6.21
CA LEU A 336 10.06 -7.51 -7.48
C LEU A 336 9.71 -8.92 -7.97
N LEU A 337 9.55 -9.07 -9.29
CA LEU A 337 9.40 -10.37 -9.94
C LEU A 337 10.79 -10.97 -10.23
N GLY A 338 11.28 -11.82 -9.33
CA GLY A 338 12.50 -12.61 -9.53
C GLY A 338 13.73 -12.19 -8.70
N SER A 339 14.85 -12.87 -8.92
CA SER A 339 16.11 -12.78 -8.16
C SER A 339 17.09 -11.71 -8.65
N THR A 340 16.68 -10.77 -9.50
CA THR A 340 17.54 -9.78 -10.18
C THR A 340 18.09 -8.66 -9.28
N LEU A 341 18.13 -8.85 -7.97
CA LEU A 341 18.65 -7.88 -7.00
C LEU A 341 20.19 -7.87 -6.89
N CYS A 342 20.89 -8.88 -7.40
CA CYS A 342 22.35 -8.99 -7.22
C CYS A 342 23.18 -7.92 -7.95
N ALA A 343 22.58 -7.01 -8.71
CA ALA A 343 23.30 -6.03 -9.55
C ALA A 343 23.00 -4.54 -9.24
N LEU A 344 22.32 -4.23 -8.12
CA LEU A 344 22.11 -2.84 -7.65
C LEU A 344 23.03 -2.50 -6.47
#